data_AF-A0AAQ3KJJ4-F1
#
_entry.id   AF-A0AAQ3KJJ4-F1
#
_cell.length_a   1.000
_cell.length_b   1.000
_cell.length_c   1.000
_cell.angle_alpha   90.00
_cell.angle_beta   90.00
_cell.angle_gamma   90.00
#
_symmetry.space_group_name_H-M   'P 1'
#
loop_
_entity.id
_entity.type
_entity.pdbx_description
1 polymer ?
#
loop_
_entity_poly.entity_id
_entity_poly.type
_entity_poly.pdbx_seq_one_letter_code
_entity_poly.pdbx_strand_id
1 'polypeptide(L)'
;MLKPVVCKHVATDTEVPIKGETVAKLEVAINGFGRIGRNFLRCWHGRKDSLLDAIVVNDSVGVKNASHLLKYDSMLGTFKAEVKVVDNETISVDGKPIKVVGNRDPLKLPCAELGIDIIIESLLNTRWQPLDSINLLTFVVLLSSFSSAMSSAAAASLEKPAAASVWTRIRLADIRDVPNIRRLIWQMAEFELLTIHFSATEESLSATLFPSHAPPPFLSFTVLILDLSPVPFPQSDGEGDAPTFAPIVGKLDLEAPVEDPEAKDFASPQGGEAVATGFVLCFPSYSSFLAKPGLYIDDIFVRAAWRRSGLGWMLLSAVAGQAARMGMGRVEWSVLDWNTTAIKFYEEMGAELLPTRRICRLSGPAMQAYDHGSKEDVAKKD
;
A
#
# COMPACT_ATOMS: atom_id res chain seq x y z
N MET A 1 -11.91 -20.90 27.48
CA MET A 1 -13.20 -21.62 27.57
C MET A 1 -14.31 -20.58 27.49
N LEU A 2 -15.09 -20.61 26.42
CA LEU A 2 -16.32 -19.80 26.29
C LEU A 2 -17.33 -20.26 27.34
N LYS A 3 -17.95 -19.33 28.07
CA LYS A 3 -19.05 -19.66 29.00
C LYS A 3 -20.32 -19.96 28.20
N PRO A 4 -21.10 -20.99 28.58
CA PRO A 4 -22.37 -21.25 27.93
C PRO A 4 -23.39 -20.19 28.32
N VAL A 5 -24.11 -19.69 27.31
CA VAL A 5 -25.29 -18.83 27.50
C VAL A 5 -26.43 -19.72 28.01
N VAL A 6 -26.88 -19.48 29.23
CA VAL A 6 -28.05 -20.17 29.82
C VAL A 6 -29.27 -19.26 29.63
N CYS A 7 -30.20 -19.68 28.77
CA CYS A 7 -31.52 -19.04 28.70
C CYS A 7 -32.40 -19.53 29.85
N LYS A 8 -32.89 -18.59 30.67
CA LYS A 8 -33.99 -18.83 31.62
C LYS A 8 -35.26 -19.09 30.82
N HIS A 9 -35.73 -20.33 30.76
CA HIS A 9 -37.12 -20.59 30.42
C HIS A 9 -37.99 -20.35 31.65
N VAL A 10 -39.00 -19.49 31.50
CA VAL A 10 -40.12 -19.41 32.43
C VAL A 10 -40.89 -20.72 32.29
N ALA A 11 -41.05 -21.42 33.42
CA ALA A 11 -41.70 -22.71 33.48
C ALA A 11 -43.21 -22.57 33.21
N THR A 12 -43.72 -23.32 32.24
CA THR A 12 -45.08 -23.86 32.27
C THR A 12 -44.98 -25.34 31.96
N ASP A 13 -45.43 -26.15 32.91
CA ASP A 13 -45.33 -27.60 32.90
C ASP A 13 -46.06 -28.23 31.71
N THR A 14 -45.49 -29.34 31.23
CA THR A 14 -45.97 -30.25 30.18
C THR A 14 -45.71 -29.83 28.72
N GLU A 15 -44.51 -30.10 28.22
CA GLU A 15 -44.30 -30.54 26.83
C GLU A 15 -42.91 -31.20 26.65
N VAL A 16 -42.86 -32.23 25.82
CA VAL A 16 -41.67 -33.07 25.55
C VAL A 16 -40.59 -32.22 24.87
N PRO A 17 -39.31 -32.28 25.28
CA PRO A 17 -38.25 -31.47 24.66
C PRO A 17 -37.98 -31.95 23.23
N ILE A 18 -38.41 -31.16 22.24
CA ILE A 18 -38.03 -31.36 20.84
C ILE A 18 -36.61 -30.82 20.66
N LYS A 19 -35.67 -31.67 20.21
CA LYS A 19 -34.36 -31.20 19.72
C LYS A 19 -34.56 -30.50 18.38
N GLY A 20 -34.79 -29.19 18.42
CA GLY A 20 -34.65 -28.32 17.25
C GLY A 20 -33.20 -27.92 17.04
N GLU A 21 -32.70 -27.99 15.81
CA GLU A 21 -31.41 -27.42 15.45
C GLU A 21 -31.58 -25.89 15.33
N THR A 22 -31.34 -25.16 16.43
CA THR A 22 -31.32 -23.70 16.40
C THR A 22 -30.01 -23.22 15.81
N VAL A 23 -30.04 -22.90 14.51
CA VAL A 23 -28.93 -22.23 13.83
C VAL A 23 -29.16 -20.72 13.94
N ALA A 24 -28.65 -20.10 15.01
CA ALA A 24 -28.74 -18.64 15.16
C ALA A 24 -27.97 -17.95 14.01
N LYS A 25 -28.65 -17.07 13.27
CA LYS A 25 -28.00 -16.17 12.31
C LYS A 25 -27.33 -15.03 13.06
N LEU A 26 -26.10 -14.72 12.70
CA LEU A 26 -25.30 -13.64 13.26
C LEU A 26 -25.58 -12.35 12.49
N GLU A 27 -25.97 -11.30 13.20
CA GLU A 27 -26.22 -9.99 12.62
C GLU A 27 -24.90 -9.29 12.29
N VAL A 28 -24.75 -8.84 11.05
CA VAL A 28 -23.49 -8.35 10.50
C VAL A 28 -23.60 -6.89 10.05
N ALA A 29 -22.64 -6.08 10.50
CA ALA A 29 -22.37 -4.75 9.95
C ALA A 29 -21.14 -4.77 9.04
N ILE A 30 -21.16 -4.06 7.91
CA ILE A 30 -20.00 -3.87 7.04
C ILE A 30 -19.45 -2.45 7.26
N ASN A 31 -18.26 -2.34 7.84
CA ASN A 31 -17.60 -1.05 8.02
C ASN A 31 -16.79 -0.69 6.78
N GLY A 32 -17.23 0.33 6.02
CA GLY A 32 -16.58 0.74 4.77
C GLY A 32 -17.19 0.10 3.52
N PHE A 33 -18.13 0.81 2.89
CA PHE A 33 -18.85 0.32 1.70
C PHE A 33 -18.15 0.65 0.36
N GLY A 34 -16.81 0.53 0.37
CA GLY A 34 -15.95 0.61 -0.82
C GLY A 34 -16.03 -0.64 -1.69
N ARG A 35 -15.03 -0.86 -2.56
CA ARG A 35 -15.01 -2.03 -3.47
C ARG A 35 -15.13 -3.37 -2.71
N ILE A 36 -14.40 -3.53 -1.60
CA ILE A 36 -14.39 -4.77 -0.80
C ILE A 36 -15.76 -4.99 -0.14
N GLY A 37 -16.27 -4.00 0.60
CA GLY A 37 -17.56 -4.12 1.29
C GLY A 37 -18.73 -4.41 0.34
N ARG A 38 -18.77 -3.77 -0.83
CA ARG A 38 -19.80 -4.05 -1.85
C ARG A 38 -19.67 -5.46 -2.43
N ASN A 39 -18.46 -5.92 -2.71
CA ASN A 39 -18.23 -7.28 -3.23
C ASN A 39 -18.55 -8.34 -2.18
N PHE A 40 -18.23 -8.09 -0.90
CA PHE A 40 -18.66 -8.96 0.19
C PHE A 40 -20.19 -9.11 0.19
N LEU A 41 -20.93 -8.00 0.14
CA LEU A 41 -22.39 -8.05 0.14
C LEU A 41 -22.95 -8.79 -1.10
N ARG A 42 -22.38 -8.54 -2.29
CA ARG A 42 -22.76 -9.25 -3.53
C ARG A 42 -22.51 -10.77 -3.43
N CYS A 43 -21.35 -11.16 -2.90
CA CYS A 43 -21.00 -12.57 -2.71
C CYS A 43 -21.85 -13.24 -1.64
N TRP A 44 -22.10 -12.55 -0.52
CA TRP A 44 -22.94 -13.02 0.57
C TRP A 44 -24.37 -13.26 0.09
N HIS A 45 -24.95 -12.33 -0.68
CA HIS A 45 -26.29 -12.48 -1.25
C HIS A 45 -26.44 -13.74 -2.13
N GLY A 46 -25.37 -14.19 -2.79
CA GLY A 46 -25.38 -15.41 -3.59
C GLY A 46 -25.36 -16.71 -2.78
N ARG A 47 -25.20 -16.67 -1.46
CA ARG A 47 -25.07 -17.85 -0.59
C ARG A 47 -26.40 -18.19 0.07
N LYS A 48 -26.91 -19.39 -0.17
CA LYS A 48 -28.17 -19.89 0.42
C LYS A 48 -28.00 -20.36 1.87
N ASP A 49 -26.84 -20.92 2.19
CA ASP A 49 -26.53 -21.50 3.50
C ASP A 49 -25.48 -20.65 4.22
N SER A 50 -25.85 -19.42 4.60
CA SER A 50 -24.99 -18.53 5.38
C SER A 50 -25.54 -18.31 6.77
N LEU A 51 -24.67 -18.44 7.78
CA LEU A 51 -24.94 -18.04 9.16
C LEU A 51 -24.88 -16.51 9.34
N LEU A 52 -24.36 -15.78 8.36
CA LEU A 52 -24.21 -14.33 8.44
C LEU A 52 -25.47 -13.67 7.90
N ASP A 53 -25.88 -12.57 8.52
CA ASP A 53 -26.97 -11.73 8.05
C ASP A 53 -26.53 -10.27 7.98
N ALA A 54 -26.11 -9.82 6.80
CA ALA A 54 -25.66 -8.44 6.59
C ALA A 54 -26.85 -7.46 6.65
N ILE A 55 -26.96 -6.71 7.72
CA ILE A 55 -28.10 -5.81 8.00
C ILE A 55 -27.71 -4.34 8.09
N VAL A 56 -26.42 -4.04 8.25
CA VAL A 56 -25.89 -2.66 8.34
C VAL A 56 -24.68 -2.48 7.43
N VAL A 57 -24.56 -1.31 6.82
CA VAL A 57 -23.34 -0.84 6.14
C VAL A 57 -22.98 0.55 6.63
N ASN A 58 -21.70 0.79 6.92
CA ASN A 58 -21.18 2.11 7.22
C ASN A 58 -20.56 2.71 5.94
N ASP A 59 -21.16 3.80 5.44
CA ASP A 59 -20.73 4.55 4.27
C ASP A 59 -20.93 6.05 4.48
N SER A 60 -19.86 6.82 4.31
CA SER A 60 -19.88 8.27 4.52
C SER A 60 -20.50 9.08 3.38
N VAL A 61 -20.80 8.43 2.24
CA VAL A 61 -21.27 9.09 1.01
C VAL A 61 -22.80 8.95 0.85
N GLY A 62 -23.44 8.09 1.66
CA GLY A 62 -24.88 8.02 1.86
C GLY A 62 -25.62 7.03 0.95
N VAL A 63 -26.90 6.82 1.26
CA VAL A 63 -27.75 5.74 0.73
C VAL A 63 -27.84 5.71 -0.80
N LYS A 64 -27.96 6.87 -1.45
CA LYS A 64 -28.07 6.95 -2.91
C LYS A 64 -26.81 6.42 -3.60
N ASN A 65 -25.64 6.80 -3.09
CA ASN A 65 -24.36 6.36 -3.63
C ASN A 65 -24.09 4.91 -3.31
N ALA A 66 -24.34 4.48 -2.07
CA ALA A 66 -24.25 3.09 -1.66
C ALA A 66 -25.11 2.18 -2.55
N SER A 67 -26.39 2.55 -2.77
CA SER A 67 -27.31 1.83 -3.66
C SER A 67 -26.81 1.77 -5.10
N HIS A 68 -26.39 2.90 -5.66
CA HIS A 68 -25.97 2.98 -7.06
C HIS A 68 -24.71 2.16 -7.32
N LEU A 69 -23.69 2.32 -6.46
CA LEU A 69 -22.42 1.61 -6.58
C LEU A 69 -22.53 0.13 -6.21
N LEU A 70 -23.51 -0.26 -5.40
CA LEU A 70 -23.84 -1.68 -5.19
C LEU A 70 -24.49 -2.27 -6.43
N LYS A 71 -25.36 -1.53 -7.13
CA LYS A 71 -26.05 -2.01 -8.34
C LYS A 71 -25.14 -2.07 -9.56
N TYR A 72 -24.27 -1.08 -9.77
CA TYR A 72 -23.42 -0.96 -10.95
C TYR A 72 -21.94 -1.00 -10.57
N ASP A 73 -21.20 -1.95 -11.15
CA ASP A 73 -19.75 -2.07 -10.99
C ASP A 73 -19.10 -2.25 -12.37
N SER A 74 -18.02 -1.51 -12.63
CA SER A 74 -17.36 -1.52 -13.95
C SER A 74 -16.63 -2.82 -14.27
N MET A 75 -16.21 -3.59 -13.25
CA MET A 75 -15.46 -4.84 -13.42
C MET A 75 -16.37 -6.06 -13.38
N LEU A 76 -17.31 -6.10 -12.43
CA LEU A 76 -18.21 -7.23 -12.22
C LEU A 76 -19.57 -7.09 -12.94
N GLY A 77 -19.81 -5.93 -13.55
CA GLY A 77 -21.07 -5.59 -14.20
C GLY A 77 -22.20 -5.29 -13.21
N THR A 78 -23.42 -5.25 -13.76
CA THR A 78 -24.64 -4.97 -13.01
C THR A 78 -24.99 -6.11 -12.06
N PHE A 79 -25.16 -5.79 -10.78
CA PHE A 79 -25.60 -6.75 -9.78
C PHE A 79 -27.02 -7.24 -10.08
N LYS A 80 -27.21 -8.55 -10.11
CA LYS A 80 -28.47 -9.17 -10.55
C LYS A 80 -29.63 -8.99 -9.58
N ALA A 81 -29.35 -8.69 -8.30
CA ALA A 81 -30.38 -8.37 -7.31
C ALA A 81 -31.05 -7.02 -7.59
N GLU A 82 -32.32 -6.88 -7.23
CA GLU A 82 -33.03 -5.62 -7.17
C GLU A 82 -32.50 -4.78 -6.01
N VAL A 83 -31.90 -3.63 -6.32
CA VAL A 83 -31.39 -2.70 -5.30
C VAL A 83 -32.19 -1.41 -5.36
N LYS A 84 -32.88 -1.06 -4.27
CA LYS A 84 -33.71 0.16 -4.17
C LYS A 84 -33.35 0.97 -2.95
N VAL A 85 -33.38 2.29 -3.08
CA VAL A 85 -33.38 3.20 -1.94
C VAL A 85 -34.78 3.18 -1.32
N VAL A 86 -34.87 2.85 -0.02
CA VAL A 86 -36.14 2.81 0.71
C VAL A 86 -36.42 4.17 1.34
N ASP A 87 -35.42 4.73 2.02
CA ASP A 87 -35.48 6.04 2.67
C ASP A 87 -34.07 6.67 2.75
N ASN A 88 -33.90 7.69 3.60
CA ASN A 88 -32.63 8.41 3.73
C ASN A 88 -31.53 7.63 4.46
N GLU A 89 -31.85 6.50 5.10
CA GLU A 89 -30.92 5.66 5.86
C GLU A 89 -30.97 4.18 5.45
N THR A 90 -31.78 3.78 4.47
CA THR A 90 -32.01 2.36 4.16
C THR A 90 -31.99 2.08 2.67
N ILE A 91 -31.21 1.06 2.27
CA ILE A 91 -31.35 0.39 0.97
C ILE A 91 -32.07 -0.94 1.14
N SER A 92 -32.69 -1.45 0.08
CA SER A 92 -33.16 -2.82 0.01
C SER A 92 -32.44 -3.58 -1.09
N VAL A 93 -32.14 -4.86 -0.84
CA VAL A 93 -31.57 -5.81 -1.80
C VAL A 93 -32.51 -7.02 -1.87
N ASP A 94 -33.18 -7.21 -3.01
CA ASP A 94 -34.26 -8.22 -3.18
C ASP A 94 -35.29 -8.18 -2.05
N GLY A 95 -35.70 -6.96 -1.66
CA GLY A 95 -36.67 -6.71 -0.59
C GLY A 95 -36.10 -6.78 0.83
N LYS A 96 -34.85 -7.24 1.02
CA LYS A 96 -34.19 -7.25 2.33
C LYS A 96 -33.68 -5.85 2.70
N PRO A 97 -34.10 -5.25 3.83
CA PRO A 97 -33.60 -3.96 4.27
C PRO A 97 -32.16 -4.05 4.79
N ILE A 98 -31.35 -3.06 4.45
CA ILE A 98 -29.98 -2.87 4.94
C ILE A 98 -29.83 -1.40 5.32
N LYS A 99 -29.56 -1.14 6.59
CA LYS A 99 -29.37 0.21 7.11
C LYS A 99 -28.00 0.73 6.71
N VAL A 100 -27.96 1.95 6.16
CA VAL A 100 -26.74 2.69 5.84
C VAL A 100 -26.55 3.74 6.92
N VAL A 101 -25.45 3.61 7.64
CA VAL A 101 -25.00 4.59 8.63
C VAL A 101 -23.78 5.33 8.08
N GLY A 102 -23.53 6.55 8.55
CA GLY A 102 -22.39 7.35 8.11
C GLY A 102 -21.63 7.91 9.30
N ASN A 103 -20.70 7.12 9.86
CA ASN A 103 -19.84 7.56 10.95
C ASN A 103 -18.36 7.30 10.65
N ARG A 104 -17.54 8.34 10.79
CA ARG A 104 -16.07 8.25 10.58
C ARG A 104 -15.34 7.59 11.74
N ASP A 105 -15.90 7.69 12.94
CA ASP A 105 -15.39 7.01 14.11
C ASP A 105 -16.15 5.70 14.28
N PRO A 106 -15.53 4.57 13.95
CA PRO A 106 -16.26 3.32 13.92
C PRO A 106 -16.54 2.78 15.34
N LEU A 107 -15.87 3.30 16.39
CA LEU A 107 -16.22 3.05 17.79
C LEU A 107 -17.59 3.64 18.16
N LYS A 108 -18.08 4.60 17.37
CA LYS A 108 -19.38 5.26 17.56
C LYS A 108 -20.46 4.69 16.64
N LEU A 109 -20.22 3.54 16.01
CA LEU A 109 -21.29 2.84 15.33
C LEU A 109 -22.27 2.30 16.38
N PRO A 110 -23.59 2.45 16.18
CA PRO A 110 -24.60 2.01 17.14
C PRO A 110 -24.78 0.48 17.12
N CYS A 111 -23.69 -0.28 17.20
CA CYS A 111 -23.68 -1.74 17.06
C CYS A 111 -24.54 -2.44 18.12
N ALA A 112 -24.44 -2.01 19.38
CA ALA A 112 -25.23 -2.58 20.47
C ALA A 112 -26.73 -2.30 20.33
N GLU A 113 -27.11 -1.11 19.86
CA GLU A 113 -28.50 -0.74 19.61
C GLU A 113 -29.10 -1.50 18.41
N LEU A 114 -28.25 -1.82 17.42
CA LEU A 114 -28.63 -2.51 16.20
C LEU A 114 -28.43 -4.03 16.25
N GLY A 115 -28.14 -4.61 17.43
CA GLY A 115 -28.01 -6.06 17.60
C GLY A 115 -26.79 -6.71 16.93
N ILE A 116 -25.81 -5.93 16.48
CA ILE A 116 -24.72 -6.42 15.65
C ILE A 116 -23.79 -7.35 16.42
N ASP A 117 -23.71 -8.60 15.95
CA ASP A 117 -22.80 -9.62 16.47
C ASP A 117 -21.39 -9.48 15.89
N ILE A 118 -21.29 -9.13 14.60
CA ILE A 118 -20.03 -9.13 13.83
C ILE A 118 -19.89 -7.86 12.98
N ILE A 119 -18.67 -7.31 12.94
CA ILE A 119 -18.31 -6.22 12.02
C ILE A 119 -17.31 -6.73 10.98
N ILE A 120 -17.68 -6.62 9.70
CA ILE A 120 -16.80 -6.82 8.55
C ILE A 120 -16.06 -5.51 8.27
N GLU A 121 -14.82 -5.41 8.71
CA GLU A 121 -13.97 -4.24 8.44
C GLU A 121 -13.45 -4.26 7.00
N SER A 122 -13.80 -3.25 6.23
CA SER A 122 -13.48 -3.09 4.81
C SER A 122 -12.82 -1.72 4.52
N LEU A 123 -12.50 -0.92 5.55
CA LEU A 123 -11.67 0.28 5.44
C LEU A 123 -10.18 -0.09 5.52
N LEU A 124 -9.37 0.47 4.63
CA LEU A 124 -7.91 0.21 4.57
C LEU A 124 -7.10 1.01 5.60
N ASN A 125 -7.71 1.74 6.53
CA ASN A 125 -7.03 2.81 7.30
C ASN A 125 -7.37 2.91 8.80
N THR A 126 -7.84 1.84 9.46
CA THR A 126 -8.20 1.89 10.88
C THR A 126 -7.28 1.03 11.75
N ARG A 127 -6.57 1.69 12.68
CA ARG A 127 -5.93 1.06 13.85
C ARG A 127 -7.01 0.93 14.93
N TRP A 128 -7.44 -0.29 15.23
CA TRP A 128 -8.41 -0.54 16.31
C TRP A 128 -7.73 -1.14 17.53
N GLN A 129 -8.18 -0.72 18.71
CA GLN A 129 -7.97 -1.44 19.97
C GLN A 129 -9.24 -2.25 20.28
N PRO A 130 -9.13 -3.53 20.71
CA PRO A 130 -10.31 -4.34 20.99
C PRO A 130 -11.10 -3.77 22.17
N LEU A 131 -12.43 -3.71 22.03
CA LEU A 131 -13.38 -3.45 23.11
C LEU A 131 -13.84 -4.78 23.71
N ASP A 132 -14.00 -4.82 25.03
CA ASP A 132 -14.34 -6.04 25.80
C ASP A 132 -15.74 -6.62 25.54
N SER A 133 -16.57 -5.99 24.70
CA SER A 133 -18.02 -6.26 24.62
C SER A 133 -18.58 -6.70 23.26
N ILE A 134 -17.75 -6.86 22.21
CA ILE A 134 -18.21 -7.31 20.88
C ILE A 134 -17.26 -8.39 20.35
N ASN A 135 -17.82 -9.53 19.93
CA ASN A 135 -17.06 -10.56 19.20
C ASN A 135 -16.74 -10.04 17.79
N LEU A 136 -15.66 -9.28 17.64
CA LEU A 136 -15.20 -8.84 16.33
C LEU A 136 -14.71 -10.05 15.52
N LEU A 137 -15.54 -10.54 14.59
CA LEU A 137 -15.04 -11.40 13.52
C LEU A 137 -14.50 -10.48 12.42
N THR A 138 -13.24 -10.05 12.54
CA THR A 138 -12.55 -9.33 11.47
C THR A 138 -12.45 -10.24 10.26
N PHE A 139 -13.42 -10.16 9.36
CA PHE A 139 -13.29 -10.74 8.02
C PHE A 139 -12.39 -9.81 7.21
N VAL A 140 -11.09 -9.86 7.52
CA VAL A 140 -10.06 -9.50 6.55
C VAL A 140 -10.27 -10.47 5.40
N VAL A 141 -10.91 -10.03 4.32
CA VAL A 141 -10.74 -10.73 3.04
C VAL A 141 -9.27 -10.62 2.72
N LEU A 142 -8.58 -11.74 2.98
CA LEU A 142 -7.22 -12.09 2.60
C LEU A 142 -7.01 -11.85 1.10
N LEU A 143 -6.77 -10.60 0.71
CA LEU A 143 -5.97 -10.26 -0.45
C LEU A 143 -4.95 -9.23 0.02
N SER A 144 -3.72 -9.72 0.19
CA SER A 144 -2.53 -9.02 0.67
C SER A 144 -2.54 -8.60 2.15
N SER A 145 -1.90 -9.45 2.96
CA SER A 145 -1.27 -9.20 4.27
C SER A 145 -1.93 -9.86 5.50
N PHE A 146 -1.73 -11.17 5.62
CA PHE A 146 -1.69 -11.84 6.92
C PHE A 146 -0.23 -12.04 7.32
N SER A 147 0.22 -11.28 8.33
CA SER A 147 1.47 -11.55 9.04
C SER A 147 1.37 -11.32 10.56
N SER A 148 0.30 -10.71 11.11
CA SER A 148 0.41 -10.23 12.51
C SER A 148 -0.78 -10.43 13.46
N ALA A 149 -1.82 -11.20 13.12
CA ALA A 149 -2.99 -11.33 14.01
C ALA A 149 -3.47 -12.77 14.24
N MET A 150 -2.58 -13.64 14.73
CA MET A 150 -2.96 -14.80 15.55
C MET A 150 -1.88 -15.01 16.63
N SER A 151 -1.92 -14.20 17.68
CA SER A 151 -1.16 -14.47 18.90
C SER A 151 -1.88 -13.86 20.12
N SER A 152 -2.99 -14.49 20.55
CA SER A 152 -3.39 -14.42 21.97
C SER A 152 -4.47 -15.43 22.41
N ALA A 153 -4.81 -16.47 21.64
CA ALA A 153 -5.81 -17.46 22.08
C ALA A 153 -5.39 -18.92 21.80
N ALA A 154 -4.15 -19.26 22.16
CA ALA A 154 -3.73 -20.64 22.45
C ALA A 154 -2.43 -20.59 23.27
N ALA A 155 -2.53 -20.26 24.55
CA ALA A 155 -1.45 -20.49 25.50
C ALA A 155 -1.42 -21.99 25.86
N ALA A 156 -1.08 -22.81 24.87
CA ALA A 156 -0.48 -24.12 25.06
C ALA A 156 0.85 -24.04 24.31
N SER A 157 1.94 -23.99 25.08
CA SER A 157 3.35 -23.96 24.68
C SER A 157 3.63 -24.24 23.19
N LEU A 158 3.55 -23.20 22.37
CA LEU A 158 4.13 -23.15 21.04
C LEU A 158 5.35 -22.26 21.14
N GLU A 159 6.51 -22.82 20.85
CA GLU A 159 7.76 -22.07 20.74
C GLU A 159 7.54 -20.85 19.85
N LYS A 160 7.94 -19.68 20.35
CA LYS A 160 7.90 -18.42 19.60
C LYS A 160 8.69 -18.66 18.30
N PRO A 161 8.11 -18.49 17.09
CA PRO A 161 8.88 -18.66 15.86
C PRO A 161 10.09 -17.73 15.94
N ALA A 162 11.27 -18.26 15.62
CA ALA A 162 12.50 -17.50 15.65
C ALA A 162 12.32 -16.20 14.85
N ALA A 163 12.66 -15.06 15.44
CA ALA A 163 12.59 -13.77 14.76
C ALA A 163 13.36 -13.86 13.43
N ALA A 164 12.65 -13.80 12.31
CA ALA A 164 13.27 -13.82 11.00
C ALA A 164 13.99 -12.47 10.83
N SER A 165 15.27 -12.50 10.48
CA SER A 165 16.04 -11.28 10.22
C SER A 165 16.66 -11.37 8.84
N VAL A 166 16.70 -10.25 8.14
CA VAL A 166 17.31 -10.14 6.82
C VAL A 166 18.39 -9.08 6.84
N TRP A 167 19.47 -9.31 6.09
CA TRP A 167 20.50 -8.30 5.90
C TRP A 167 20.08 -7.34 4.80
N THR A 168 20.29 -6.06 5.03
CA THR A 168 19.98 -4.98 4.08
C THR A 168 21.28 -4.37 3.59
N ARG A 169 21.37 -4.05 2.29
CA ARG A 169 22.47 -3.25 1.75
C ARG A 169 21.92 -2.22 0.76
N ILE A 170 22.20 -0.94 1.03
CA ILE A 170 22.03 0.13 0.05
C ILE A 170 23.39 0.41 -0.58
N ARG A 171 23.48 0.35 -1.89
CA ARG A 171 24.72 0.59 -2.65
C ARG A 171 24.44 1.37 -3.93
N LEU A 172 25.50 1.93 -4.51
CA LEU A 172 25.44 2.41 -5.88
C LEU A 172 25.10 1.25 -6.83
N ALA A 173 24.21 1.55 -7.78
CA ALA A 173 23.99 0.69 -8.93
C ALA A 173 25.21 0.73 -9.86
N ASP A 174 25.45 -0.35 -10.58
CA ASP A 174 26.35 -0.38 -11.73
C ASP A 174 25.62 -0.93 -12.96
N ILE A 175 26.30 -0.96 -14.11
CA ILE A 175 25.71 -1.36 -15.38
C ILE A 175 25.09 -2.78 -15.36
N ARG A 176 25.57 -3.66 -14.48
CA ARG A 176 25.02 -5.03 -14.34
C ARG A 176 23.64 -5.02 -13.68
N ASP A 177 23.26 -3.93 -13.01
CA ASP A 177 21.94 -3.78 -12.40
C ASP A 177 20.86 -3.36 -13.40
N VAL A 178 21.21 -2.95 -14.63
CA VAL A 178 20.25 -2.43 -15.62
C VAL A 178 19.03 -3.34 -15.83
N PRO A 179 19.15 -4.68 -15.95
CA PRO A 179 17.97 -5.54 -16.05
C PRO A 179 17.05 -5.46 -14.83
N ASN A 180 17.62 -5.42 -13.62
CA ASN A 180 16.86 -5.28 -12.38
C ASN A 180 16.24 -3.89 -12.25
N ILE A 181 16.97 -2.82 -12.58
CA ILE A 181 16.46 -1.44 -12.61
C ILE A 181 15.25 -1.36 -13.54
N ARG A 182 15.37 -1.88 -14.76
CA ARG A 182 14.27 -1.89 -15.73
C ARG A 182 13.04 -2.62 -15.20
N ARG A 183 13.22 -3.80 -14.58
CA ARG A 183 12.13 -4.56 -13.96
C ARG A 183 11.49 -3.81 -12.79
N LEU A 184 12.27 -3.14 -11.95
CA LEU A 184 11.76 -2.35 -10.84
C LEU A 184 10.95 -1.13 -11.32
N ILE A 185 11.44 -0.40 -12.35
CA ILE A 185 10.69 0.70 -12.98
C ILE A 185 9.41 0.18 -13.62
N TRP A 186 9.44 -1.00 -14.25
CA TRP A 186 8.22 -1.64 -14.78
C TRP A 186 7.19 -1.93 -13.69
N GLN A 187 7.60 -2.58 -12.58
CA GLN A 187 6.70 -2.85 -11.46
C GLN A 187 6.13 -1.57 -10.82
N MET A 188 6.92 -0.50 -10.80
CA MET A 188 6.47 0.82 -10.38
C MET A 188 5.42 1.37 -11.34
N ALA A 189 5.65 1.30 -12.66
CA ALA A 189 4.67 1.72 -13.66
C ALA A 189 3.37 0.89 -13.57
N GLU A 190 3.43 -0.40 -13.28
CA GLU A 190 2.25 -1.24 -13.00
C GLU A 190 1.51 -0.76 -11.75
N PHE A 191 2.25 -0.51 -10.67
CA PHE A 191 1.67 -0.02 -9.41
C PHE A 191 0.98 1.34 -9.56
N GLU A 192 1.51 2.22 -10.40
CA GLU A 192 0.96 3.55 -10.67
C GLU A 192 -0.07 3.58 -11.80
N LEU A 193 -0.33 2.44 -12.47
CA LEU A 193 -1.20 2.34 -13.65
C LEU A 193 -0.71 3.20 -14.84
N LEU A 194 0.62 3.32 -15.00
CA LEU A 194 1.29 4.14 -16.02
C LEU A 194 2.08 3.30 -17.04
N THR A 195 1.82 2.00 -17.15
CA THR A 195 2.53 1.10 -18.09
C THR A 195 2.46 1.56 -19.55
N ILE A 196 1.40 2.27 -19.95
CA ILE A 196 1.27 2.86 -21.30
C ILE A 196 2.34 3.91 -21.62
N HIS A 197 2.98 4.48 -20.60
CA HIS A 197 4.06 5.46 -20.72
C HIS A 197 5.46 4.84 -20.59
N PHE A 198 5.54 3.55 -20.25
CA PHE A 198 6.80 2.86 -20.11
C PHE A 198 7.35 2.48 -21.49
N SER A 199 8.45 3.12 -21.87
CA SER A 199 9.19 2.81 -23.11
C SER A 199 10.67 2.52 -22.88
N ALA A 200 11.12 2.49 -21.62
CA ALA A 200 12.51 2.29 -21.27
C ALA A 200 12.99 0.88 -21.69
N THR A 201 14.10 0.86 -22.43
CA THR A 201 14.85 -0.37 -22.78
C THR A 201 16.15 -0.46 -21.99
N GLU A 202 16.73 -1.65 -21.89
CA GLU A 202 18.01 -1.84 -21.19
C GLU A 202 19.13 -1.01 -21.85
N GLU A 203 19.10 -0.87 -23.19
CA GLU A 203 20.04 -0.04 -23.95
C GLU A 203 19.87 1.44 -23.60
N SER A 204 18.64 1.94 -23.56
CA SER A 204 18.36 3.34 -23.22
C SER A 204 18.76 3.68 -21.78
N LEU A 205 18.52 2.77 -20.83
CA LEU A 205 18.91 2.93 -19.44
C LEU A 205 20.43 2.86 -19.27
N SER A 206 21.09 1.92 -19.95
CA SER A 206 22.55 1.82 -19.93
C SER A 206 23.20 3.09 -20.47
N ALA A 207 22.72 3.61 -21.60
CA ALA A 207 23.28 4.79 -22.24
C ALA A 207 23.10 6.08 -21.42
N THR A 208 22.03 6.18 -20.63
CA THR A 208 21.68 7.40 -19.88
C THR A 208 22.12 7.38 -18.43
N LEU A 209 22.01 6.22 -17.76
CA LEU A 209 22.39 6.06 -16.34
C LEU A 209 23.86 5.67 -16.16
N PHE A 210 24.48 5.00 -17.15
CA PHE A 210 25.85 4.50 -17.06
C PHE A 210 26.70 4.85 -18.31
N PRO A 211 26.79 6.12 -18.73
CA PRO A 211 27.62 6.49 -19.86
C PRO A 211 29.12 6.34 -19.53
N SER A 212 29.94 6.06 -20.55
CA SER A 212 31.39 5.80 -20.40
C SER A 212 32.18 6.93 -19.72
N HIS A 213 31.66 8.17 -19.75
CA HIS A 213 32.27 9.36 -19.14
C HIS A 213 31.25 10.11 -18.27
N ALA A 214 30.67 9.41 -17.30
CA ALA A 214 29.76 10.03 -16.33
C ALA A 214 30.53 10.92 -15.32
N PRO A 215 30.00 12.09 -14.94
CA PRO A 215 30.40 12.75 -13.71
C PRO A 215 30.20 11.83 -12.50
N PRO A 216 30.89 12.08 -11.38
CA PRO A 216 30.74 11.29 -10.16
C PRO A 216 29.27 11.15 -9.71
N PRO A 217 28.91 10.06 -9.02
CA PRO A 217 27.58 9.91 -8.44
C PRO A 217 27.15 11.13 -7.62
N PHE A 218 25.84 11.41 -7.60
CA PHE A 218 25.20 12.59 -7.00
C PHE A 218 25.54 13.93 -7.65
N LEU A 219 26.45 13.96 -8.65
CA LEU A 219 26.66 15.06 -9.59
C LEU A 219 26.14 14.72 -11.01
N SER A 220 25.50 13.56 -11.15
CA SER A 220 24.88 13.02 -12.36
C SER A 220 23.68 12.13 -11.96
N PHE A 221 22.97 11.56 -12.94
CA PHE A 221 21.94 10.54 -12.64
C PHE A 221 22.54 9.42 -11.80
N THR A 222 21.91 9.13 -10.67
CA THR A 222 22.42 8.19 -9.69
C THR A 222 21.29 7.28 -9.25
N VAL A 223 21.54 5.98 -9.33
CA VAL A 223 20.63 4.95 -8.80
C VAL A 223 21.29 4.28 -7.61
N LEU A 224 20.55 4.19 -6.50
CA LEU A 224 20.90 3.29 -5.41
C LEU A 224 20.00 2.06 -5.46
N ILE A 225 20.61 0.89 -5.30
CA ILE A 225 19.91 -0.39 -5.17
C ILE A 225 19.83 -0.76 -3.70
N LEU A 226 18.65 -1.22 -3.28
CA LEU A 226 18.43 -1.88 -2.01
C LEU A 226 18.44 -3.40 -2.25
N ASP A 227 19.53 -4.04 -1.84
CA ASP A 227 19.64 -5.49 -1.80
C ASP A 227 19.21 -6.03 -0.43
N LEU A 228 18.52 -7.17 -0.43
CA LEU A 228 18.31 -7.99 0.76
C LEU A 228 19.00 -9.34 0.61
N SER A 229 19.57 -9.87 1.70
CA SER A 229 20.20 -11.20 1.71
C SER A 229 19.87 -11.95 3.01
N PRO A 230 19.65 -13.28 2.96
CA PRO A 230 19.54 -14.11 4.15
C PRO A 230 20.86 -14.21 4.92
N VAL A 231 22.00 -13.92 4.27
CA VAL A 231 23.34 -13.98 4.86
C VAL A 231 23.96 -12.59 4.97
N PRO A 232 24.91 -12.38 5.90
CA PRO A 232 25.59 -11.09 6.02
C PRO A 232 26.31 -10.70 4.74
N PHE A 233 26.22 -9.42 4.37
CA PHE A 233 27.05 -8.90 3.29
C PHE A 233 28.52 -8.86 3.73
N PRO A 234 29.46 -9.24 2.85
CA PRO A 234 30.88 -9.16 3.17
C PRO A 234 31.26 -7.71 3.51
N GLN A 235 32.08 -7.55 4.54
CA GLN A 235 32.65 -6.25 4.85
C GLN A 235 33.58 -5.82 3.73
N SER A 236 33.45 -4.58 3.31
CA SER A 236 34.39 -3.96 2.39
C SER A 236 35.67 -3.66 3.16
N ASP A 237 36.67 -4.52 3.07
CA ASP A 237 38.01 -4.20 3.56
C ASP A 237 38.53 -3.00 2.75
N GLY A 238 38.63 -1.84 3.40
CA GLY A 238 38.88 -0.55 2.76
C GLY A 238 40.30 -0.38 2.24
N GLU A 239 40.68 -1.10 1.18
CA GLU A 239 41.90 -0.84 0.41
C GLU A 239 41.54 -0.33 -0.99
N GLY A 240 41.39 0.99 -1.09
CA GLY A 240 41.14 1.74 -2.31
C GLY A 240 40.68 3.16 -2.00
N ASP A 241 40.81 4.09 -2.96
CA ASP A 241 40.28 5.46 -2.83
C ASP A 241 38.86 5.42 -2.26
N ALA A 242 38.60 6.20 -1.20
CA ALA A 242 37.35 6.13 -0.46
C ALA A 242 36.16 6.30 -1.44
N PRO A 243 35.20 5.35 -1.47
CA PRO A 243 34.10 5.42 -2.41
C PRO A 243 33.26 6.66 -2.14
N THR A 244 32.83 7.37 -3.20
CA THR A 244 31.96 8.55 -3.14
C THR A 244 30.68 8.31 -2.31
N PHE A 245 30.25 7.05 -2.24
CA PHE A 245 29.22 6.55 -1.33
C PHE A 245 29.61 5.16 -0.82
N ALA A 246 29.85 5.05 0.48
CA ALA A 246 30.06 3.77 1.13
C ALA A 246 28.72 3.01 1.24
N PRO A 247 28.66 1.71 0.87
CA PRO A 247 27.46 0.92 1.03
C PRO A 247 26.95 0.93 2.47
N ILE A 248 25.65 1.15 2.65
CA ILE A 248 25.01 1.14 3.97
C ILE A 248 24.51 -0.28 4.19
N VAL A 249 25.19 -1.02 5.07
CA VAL A 249 24.81 -2.37 5.47
C VAL A 249 24.12 -2.31 6.83
N GLY A 250 23.04 -3.08 6.97
CA GLY A 250 22.25 -3.15 8.18
C GLY A 250 21.58 -4.50 8.32
N LYS A 251 20.90 -4.68 9.44
CA LYS A 251 20.08 -5.86 9.73
C LYS A 251 18.68 -5.38 10.05
N LEU A 252 17.70 -5.99 9.40
CA LEU A 252 16.29 -5.71 9.60
C LEU A 252 15.63 -6.92 10.26
N ASP A 253 15.09 -6.71 11.45
CA ASP A 253 14.28 -7.70 12.13
C ASP A 253 12.85 -7.65 11.57
N LEU A 254 12.35 -8.80 11.14
CA LEU A 254 11.04 -8.95 10.55
C LEU A 254 10.06 -9.48 11.59
N GLU A 255 8.83 -8.95 11.58
CA GLU A 255 7.75 -9.44 12.44
C GLU A 255 7.37 -10.90 12.12
N ALA A 256 7.46 -11.28 10.84
CA ALA A 256 7.35 -12.65 10.38
C ALA A 256 8.15 -12.85 9.07
N PRO A 257 8.38 -14.12 8.64
CA PRO A 257 8.98 -14.40 7.35
C PRO A 257 8.20 -13.77 6.19
N VAL A 258 8.92 -13.13 5.26
CA VAL A 258 8.35 -12.54 4.05
C VAL A 258 8.51 -13.52 2.90
N GLU A 259 7.41 -13.87 2.24
CA GLU A 259 7.44 -14.64 1.00
C GLU A 259 7.56 -13.70 -0.20
N ASP A 260 8.62 -13.87 -0.98
CA ASP A 260 8.88 -13.11 -2.20
C ASP A 260 8.88 -14.04 -3.41
N PRO A 261 7.74 -14.19 -4.11
CA PRO A 261 7.60 -15.16 -5.21
C PRO A 261 8.46 -14.80 -6.43
N GLU A 262 8.85 -13.54 -6.59
CA GLU A 262 9.66 -13.09 -7.74
C GLU A 262 11.15 -12.93 -7.36
N ALA A 263 11.57 -13.34 -6.16
CA ALA A 263 12.95 -13.17 -5.69
C ALA A 263 14.01 -13.64 -6.69
N LYS A 264 13.75 -14.73 -7.41
CA LYS A 264 14.65 -15.28 -8.44
C LYS A 264 14.82 -14.34 -9.64
N ASP A 265 13.76 -13.63 -10.03
CA ASP A 265 13.79 -12.68 -11.15
C ASP A 265 14.52 -11.39 -10.80
N PHE A 266 14.79 -11.16 -9.51
CA PHE A 266 15.49 -9.99 -9.01
C PHE A 266 16.83 -10.35 -8.33
N ALA A 267 17.43 -11.49 -8.67
CA ALA A 267 18.75 -11.85 -8.17
C ALA A 267 19.76 -10.71 -8.40
N SER A 268 20.48 -10.34 -7.34
CA SER A 268 21.44 -9.24 -7.38
C SER A 268 22.67 -9.68 -8.20
N PRO A 269 23.15 -8.84 -9.14
CA PRO A 269 24.34 -9.17 -9.93
C PRO A 269 25.64 -9.21 -9.10
N GLN A 270 25.60 -8.73 -7.85
CA GLN A 270 26.72 -8.83 -6.92
C GLN A 270 26.86 -10.23 -6.27
N GLY A 271 25.90 -11.14 -6.52
CA GLY A 271 25.91 -12.50 -5.96
C GLY A 271 25.54 -12.56 -4.47
N GLY A 272 25.89 -13.68 -3.82
CA GLY A 272 25.72 -13.86 -2.36
C GLY A 272 24.27 -14.02 -1.90
N GLU A 273 23.42 -14.69 -2.69
CA GLU A 273 21.98 -14.89 -2.44
C GLU A 273 21.18 -13.59 -2.27
N ALA A 274 21.78 -12.45 -2.63
CA ALA A 274 21.14 -11.17 -2.51
C ALA A 274 20.10 -10.95 -3.61
N VAL A 275 19.03 -10.24 -3.29
CA VAL A 275 17.92 -9.90 -4.19
C VAL A 275 17.73 -8.39 -4.20
N ALA A 276 17.61 -7.79 -5.38
CA ALA A 276 17.28 -6.38 -5.53
C ALA A 276 15.79 -6.16 -5.21
N THR A 277 15.51 -5.48 -4.10
CA THR A 277 14.13 -5.33 -3.56
C THR A 277 13.56 -3.93 -3.69
N GLY A 278 14.40 -2.97 -4.06
CA GLY A 278 13.99 -1.59 -4.30
C GLY A 278 15.11 -0.77 -4.88
N PHE A 279 14.76 0.43 -5.32
CA PHE A 279 15.72 1.40 -5.83
C PHE A 279 15.26 2.82 -5.53
N VAL A 280 16.20 3.76 -5.63
CA VAL A 280 15.92 5.18 -5.72
C VAL A 280 16.76 5.78 -6.84
N LEU A 281 16.12 6.54 -7.73
CA LEU A 281 16.76 7.31 -8.80
C LEU A 281 16.73 8.79 -8.43
N CYS A 282 17.90 9.42 -8.37
CA CYS A 282 18.03 10.83 -8.09
C CYS A 282 19.03 11.51 -9.02
N PHE A 283 18.92 12.83 -9.15
CA PHE A 283 19.82 13.65 -9.95
C PHE A 283 20.03 15.04 -9.34
N PRO A 284 21.08 15.78 -9.75
CA PRO A 284 21.36 17.09 -9.19
C PRO A 284 20.25 18.10 -9.47
N SER A 285 19.91 18.88 -8.46
CA SER A 285 19.09 20.08 -8.57
C SER A 285 19.89 21.30 -8.08
N TYR A 286 19.36 22.51 -8.26
CA TYR A 286 20.01 23.72 -7.76
C TYR A 286 18.98 24.71 -7.22
N SER A 287 19.25 25.24 -6.04
CA SER A 287 18.46 26.33 -5.46
C SER A 287 19.18 27.65 -5.72
N SER A 288 18.62 28.49 -6.60
CA SER A 288 19.12 29.84 -6.84
C SER A 288 19.00 30.74 -5.62
N PHE A 289 18.06 30.46 -4.71
CA PHE A 289 17.85 31.26 -3.49
C PHE A 289 18.85 30.91 -2.40
N LEU A 290 19.24 29.64 -2.30
CA LEU A 290 20.28 29.20 -1.36
C LEU A 290 21.68 29.30 -1.95
N ALA A 291 21.79 29.50 -3.26
CA ALA A 291 23.02 29.37 -4.03
C ALA A 291 23.74 28.02 -3.77
N LYS A 292 22.96 26.94 -3.62
CA LYS A 292 23.46 25.60 -3.28
C LYS A 292 22.94 24.52 -4.22
N PRO A 293 23.75 23.50 -4.53
CA PRO A 293 23.26 22.28 -5.16
C PRO A 293 22.27 21.55 -4.24
N GLY A 294 21.45 20.71 -4.84
CA GLY A 294 20.50 19.82 -4.18
C GLY A 294 20.41 18.50 -4.93
N LEU A 295 19.53 17.62 -4.46
CA LEU A 295 19.10 16.45 -5.24
C LEU A 295 17.61 16.54 -5.50
N TYR A 296 17.20 16.02 -6.64
CA TYR A 296 15.81 15.68 -6.92
C TYR A 296 15.70 14.16 -7.01
N ILE A 297 14.75 13.56 -6.29
CA ILE A 297 14.42 12.14 -6.41
C ILE A 297 13.28 12.03 -7.42
N ASP A 298 13.56 11.35 -8.53
CA ASP A 298 12.57 11.08 -9.57
C ASP A 298 11.66 9.93 -9.13
N ASP A 299 12.30 8.80 -8.82
CA ASP A 299 11.64 7.55 -8.49
C ASP A 299 12.17 6.98 -7.19
N ILE A 300 11.26 6.48 -6.36
CA ILE A 300 11.57 5.60 -5.24
C ILE A 300 10.57 4.46 -5.22
N PHE A 301 11.09 3.24 -5.21
CA PHE A 301 10.24 2.06 -5.24
C PHE A 301 10.79 0.94 -4.38
N VAL A 302 9.88 0.28 -3.68
CA VAL A 302 10.12 -0.99 -2.97
C VAL A 302 9.10 -1.99 -3.47
N ARG A 303 9.58 -3.19 -3.83
CA ARG A 303 8.76 -4.31 -4.30
C ARG A 303 7.68 -4.66 -3.30
N ALA A 304 6.52 -5.08 -3.80
CA ALA A 304 5.30 -5.22 -3.01
C ALA A 304 5.45 -6.12 -1.76
N ALA A 305 6.17 -7.25 -1.88
CA ALA A 305 6.42 -8.19 -0.79
C ALA A 305 7.12 -7.54 0.42
N TRP A 306 7.92 -6.51 0.18
CA TRP A 306 8.78 -5.89 1.18
C TRP A 306 8.27 -4.52 1.66
N ARG A 307 7.07 -4.08 1.28
CA ARG A 307 6.51 -2.80 1.72
C ARG A 307 6.11 -2.83 3.19
N ARG A 308 6.08 -1.65 3.82
CA ARG A 308 5.77 -1.45 5.27
C ARG A 308 6.79 -2.08 6.23
N SER A 309 7.98 -2.41 5.75
CA SER A 309 9.09 -2.95 6.55
C SER A 309 10.16 -1.90 6.89
N GLY A 310 9.91 -0.61 6.60
CA GLY A 310 10.87 0.48 6.82
C GLY A 310 11.89 0.70 5.71
N LEU A 311 11.94 -0.17 4.70
CA LEU A 311 12.93 -0.09 3.61
C LEU A 311 12.85 1.21 2.78
N GLY A 312 11.65 1.76 2.56
CA GLY A 312 11.49 3.06 1.89
C GLY A 312 12.13 4.21 2.68
N TRP A 313 12.03 4.17 4.01
CA TRP A 313 12.71 5.13 4.89
C TRP A 313 14.23 5.02 4.74
N MET A 314 14.76 3.81 4.66
CA MET A 314 16.19 3.58 4.48
C MET A 314 16.70 4.16 3.16
N LEU A 315 15.98 3.95 2.05
CA LEU A 315 16.32 4.51 0.75
C LEU A 315 16.34 6.05 0.76
N LEU A 316 15.29 6.69 1.28
CA LEU A 316 15.24 8.16 1.39
C LEU A 316 16.33 8.70 2.33
N SER A 317 16.54 8.05 3.47
CA SER A 317 17.58 8.42 4.43
C SER A 317 18.98 8.30 3.83
N ALA A 318 19.22 7.33 2.94
CA ALA A 318 20.49 7.20 2.24
C ALA A 318 20.76 8.39 1.32
N VAL A 319 19.75 8.83 0.54
CA VAL A 319 19.87 10.00 -0.34
C VAL A 319 20.00 11.29 0.46
N ALA A 320 19.12 11.51 1.45
CA ALA A 320 19.15 12.70 2.31
C ALA A 320 20.47 12.79 3.11
N GLY A 321 20.93 11.67 3.67
CA GLY A 321 22.19 11.59 4.39
C GLY A 321 23.39 11.87 3.49
N GLN A 322 23.37 11.42 2.24
CA GLN A 322 24.41 11.75 1.27
C GLN A 322 24.39 13.23 0.89
N ALA A 323 23.22 13.79 0.60
CA ALA A 323 23.07 15.22 0.30
C ALA A 323 23.61 16.10 1.45
N ALA A 324 23.29 15.73 2.70
CA ALA A 324 23.79 16.40 3.89
C ALA A 324 25.32 16.34 4.00
N ARG A 325 25.92 15.16 3.80
CA ARG A 325 27.40 14.99 3.79
C ARG A 325 28.07 15.82 2.70
N MET A 326 27.40 16.01 1.56
CA MET A 326 27.88 16.83 0.45
C MET A 326 27.60 18.34 0.63
N GLY A 327 26.98 18.76 1.75
CA GLY A 327 26.67 20.18 2.02
C GLY A 327 25.58 20.77 1.12
N MET A 328 24.76 19.92 0.50
CA MET A 328 23.67 20.32 -0.39
C MET A 328 22.54 21.02 0.38
N GLY A 329 21.84 21.94 -0.30
CA GLY A 329 20.83 22.79 0.31
C GLY A 329 19.48 22.12 0.54
N ARG A 330 19.12 21.13 -0.27
CA ARG A 330 17.82 20.41 -0.17
C ARG A 330 17.80 19.12 -0.97
N VAL A 331 16.87 18.23 -0.60
CA VAL A 331 16.41 17.10 -1.41
C VAL A 331 14.93 17.32 -1.69
N GLU A 332 14.51 17.20 -2.95
CA GLU A 332 13.14 17.44 -3.40
C GLU A 332 12.58 16.22 -4.14
N TRP A 333 11.28 16.00 -4.06
CA TRP A 333 10.55 14.98 -4.82
C TRP A 333 9.08 15.37 -4.93
N SER A 334 8.35 14.64 -5.77
CA SER A 334 6.92 14.84 -5.95
C SER A 334 6.11 13.69 -5.35
N VAL A 335 4.92 14.00 -4.87
CA VAL A 335 3.95 13.02 -4.37
C VAL A 335 2.57 13.38 -4.89
N LEU A 336 1.77 12.37 -5.22
CA LEU A 336 0.38 12.58 -5.60
C LEU A 336 -0.43 13.11 -4.40
N ASP A 337 -1.23 14.13 -4.63
CA ASP A 337 -2.00 14.85 -3.60
C ASP A 337 -2.96 13.94 -2.80
N TRP A 338 -3.45 12.88 -3.41
CA TRP A 338 -4.31 11.89 -2.78
C TRP A 338 -3.55 10.82 -1.99
N ASN A 339 -2.22 10.72 -2.09
CA ASN A 339 -1.43 9.70 -1.41
C ASN A 339 -1.10 10.09 0.04
N THR A 340 -2.15 10.19 0.86
CA THR A 340 -2.08 10.61 2.27
C THR A 340 -1.13 9.78 3.13
N THR A 341 -0.93 8.49 2.80
CA THR A 341 0.01 7.62 3.54
C THR A 341 1.46 8.03 3.26
N ALA A 342 1.81 8.25 1.99
CA ALA A 342 3.13 8.73 1.63
C ALA A 342 3.38 10.15 2.16
N ILE A 343 2.39 11.04 2.09
CA ILE A 343 2.48 12.41 2.62
C ILE A 343 2.84 12.40 4.10
N LYS A 344 2.10 11.67 4.93
CA LYS A 344 2.38 11.57 6.38
C LYS A 344 3.77 11.01 6.65
N PHE A 345 4.16 9.98 5.92
CA PHE A 345 5.49 9.40 6.00
C PHE A 345 6.59 10.42 5.68
N TYR A 346 6.40 11.25 4.65
CA TYR A 346 7.36 12.32 4.32
C TYR A 346 7.38 13.43 5.39
N GLU A 347 6.23 13.81 5.93
CA GLU A 347 6.15 14.78 7.03
C GLU A 347 6.84 14.27 8.30
N GLU A 348 6.69 12.98 8.64
CA GLU A 348 7.40 12.33 9.75
C GLU A 348 8.93 12.32 9.55
N MET A 349 9.41 12.30 8.31
CA MET A 349 10.84 12.49 7.98
C MET A 349 11.31 13.94 8.12
N GLY A 350 10.39 14.89 8.30
CA GLY A 350 10.67 16.33 8.34
C GLY A 350 10.60 17.03 6.98
N ALA A 351 10.00 16.41 5.96
CA ALA A 351 9.77 17.06 4.67
C ALA A 351 8.60 18.06 4.76
N GLU A 352 8.74 19.20 4.09
CA GLU A 352 7.68 20.21 3.95
C GLU A 352 6.92 20.02 2.64
N LEU A 353 5.58 19.96 2.70
CA LEU A 353 4.74 19.99 1.51
C LEU A 353 4.57 21.43 1.01
N LEU A 354 4.73 21.63 -0.31
CA LEU A 354 4.62 22.95 -0.96
C LEU A 354 3.34 23.06 -1.80
N PRO A 355 2.16 23.30 -1.19
CA PRO A 355 0.85 23.17 -1.86
C PRO A 355 0.61 24.20 -2.96
N THR A 356 1.33 25.32 -2.95
CA THR A 356 1.21 26.38 -3.96
C THR A 356 2.05 26.11 -5.20
N ARG A 357 2.98 25.15 -5.15
CA ARG A 357 3.80 24.78 -6.29
C ARG A 357 3.09 23.72 -7.12
N ARG A 358 3.17 23.88 -8.44
CA ARG A 358 2.63 22.92 -9.41
C ARG A 358 3.75 22.39 -10.27
N ILE A 359 3.67 21.11 -10.62
CA ILE A 359 4.54 20.51 -11.62
C ILE A 359 3.97 20.87 -12.99
N CYS A 360 4.76 21.54 -13.81
CA CYS A 360 4.43 21.80 -15.21
C CYS A 360 5.25 20.84 -16.07
N ARG A 361 4.59 20.06 -16.93
CA ARG A 361 5.25 19.10 -17.83
C ARG A 361 4.99 19.49 -19.30
N LEU A 362 6.06 19.65 -20.06
CA LEU A 362 6.05 19.79 -21.51
C LEU A 362 6.85 18.62 -22.10
N SER A 363 6.21 17.77 -22.90
CA SER A 363 6.81 16.52 -23.41
C SER A 363 6.31 16.16 -24.80
N GLY A 364 7.00 15.23 -25.48
CA GLY A 364 6.58 14.71 -26.78
C GLY A 364 6.52 15.78 -27.87
N PRO A 365 5.56 15.71 -28.81
CA PRO A 365 5.46 16.65 -29.93
C PRO A 365 5.42 18.12 -29.53
N ALA A 366 4.75 18.45 -28.41
CA ALA A 366 4.67 19.82 -27.91
C ALA A 366 6.03 20.38 -27.47
N MET A 367 6.90 19.53 -26.92
CA MET A 367 8.28 19.89 -26.58
C MET A 367 9.14 19.97 -27.84
N GLN A 368 9.02 18.98 -28.72
CA GLN A 368 9.81 18.87 -29.97
C GLN A 368 9.54 20.02 -30.94
N ALA A 369 8.34 20.62 -30.90
CA ALA A 369 7.99 21.80 -31.68
C ALA A 369 8.87 23.03 -31.40
N TYR A 370 9.63 23.07 -30.31
CA TYR A 370 10.56 24.16 -30.00
C TYR A 370 11.97 23.97 -30.61
N ASP A 371 12.28 22.78 -31.13
CA ASP A 371 13.58 22.48 -31.77
C ASP A 371 13.69 23.05 -33.19
N HIS A 372 12.54 23.29 -33.83
CA HIS A 372 12.45 23.94 -35.13
C HIS A 372 11.71 25.26 -34.94
N GLY A 373 12.26 26.37 -35.42
CA GLY A 373 11.72 27.73 -35.25
C GLY A 373 10.33 28.01 -35.83
N SER A 374 9.48 27.01 -36.06
CA SER A 374 8.11 27.13 -36.54
C SER A 374 7.16 27.53 -35.41
N LYS A 375 7.34 28.76 -34.92
CA LYS A 375 6.38 29.44 -34.05
C LYS A 375 5.47 30.40 -34.82
N GLU A 376 5.24 30.17 -36.11
CA GLU A 376 4.34 31.04 -36.90
C GLU A 376 2.85 30.65 -36.83
N ASP A 377 2.47 29.44 -36.39
CA ASP A 377 1.05 29.01 -36.45
C ASP A 377 0.33 28.78 -35.11
N VAL A 378 1.00 28.89 -33.96
CA VAL A 378 0.35 28.63 -32.64
C VAL A 378 -0.20 29.90 -31.97
N ALA A 379 0.11 31.09 -32.51
CA ALA A 379 -0.37 32.37 -31.96
C ALA A 379 -1.76 32.81 -32.47
N LYS A 380 -2.53 31.92 -33.12
CA LYS A 380 -3.92 32.18 -33.49
C LYS A 380 -4.85 31.12 -32.90
N LYS A 381 -5.16 31.27 -31.62
CA LYS A 381 -6.43 30.84 -31.01
C LYS A 381 -6.56 31.52 -29.65
N ASP A 382 -7.24 32.66 -29.70
CA ASP A 382 -8.04 33.37 -28.69
C ASP A 382 -7.71 33.21 -27.19
#